data_AF-A0A1Q7K627-F1
#
_entry.id   AF-A0A1Q7K627-F1
#
_cell.length_a   1.000
_cell.length_b   1.000
_cell.length_c   1.000
_cell.angle_alpha   90.00
_cell.angle_beta   90.00
_cell.angle_gamma   90.00
#
_symmetry.space_group_name_H-M   'P 1'
#
loop_
_entity.id
_entity.type
_entity.pdbx_description
1 polymer ?
#
loop_
_entity_poly.entity_id
_entity_poly.type
_entity_poly.pdbx_seq_one_letter_code
_entity_poly.pdbx_strand_id
1 'polypeptide(L)'
;MKILSKSGNELLLLAMKDDSAAKGDYLLIEDRSRSMIVQVYDEEYLSSQALVEDIVKEEVVNASSMENLHDPLNIGSLSRLVRDARIFRAKIRASVNDGKLSSDVTWLPSRVESRIRRLAMKELDSFLGRQGIFSIPLGRTSDGEEFEIYAEDLDGKLTIITGKKESGKSHLSKILVKTLVQHGAFVVIFDLNNEYNGIGWNRDGTPSSVHRQVKLLEPGKTLRFSLNYCGKGAVSGMLKNALDMPAASLREFFRIWDWLENKQSLSMDAIGNAVNTWNINELVRDALVSRYHVIQSSRLFADNGLQFEDMISAGSGGAALVIKMDEVSPTVRRMVVELVLSKFVDLLERQVIPPIFLFAEEAHLYITNQPDAIGDGIYRQVDNIFLFNFTNDGDLEKISKVSLADNDTIRSIVRTLPQRHCLAIGKAVCDLPVVIRVAAAEVLMFGETKKFFKK
;
A
#
# COMPACT_ATOMS: atom_id res chain seq x y z
N MET A 1 -18.16 11.72 27.66
CA MET A 1 -16.98 12.54 27.31
C MET A 1 -17.32 14.04 27.34
N LYS A 2 -16.35 14.92 27.59
CA LYS A 2 -16.50 16.39 27.61
C LYS A 2 -15.30 17.10 26.96
N ILE A 3 -15.53 18.28 26.37
CA ILE A 3 -14.46 19.08 25.74
C ILE A 3 -13.70 19.85 26.81
N LEU A 4 -12.39 19.61 26.91
CA LEU A 4 -11.49 20.37 27.79
C LEU A 4 -10.97 21.64 27.11
N SER A 5 -10.48 21.51 25.87
CA SER A 5 -9.92 22.62 25.10
C SER A 5 -9.94 22.37 23.59
N LYS A 6 -9.82 23.46 22.83
CA LYS A 6 -9.57 23.46 21.38
C LYS A 6 -8.33 24.31 21.11
N SER A 7 -7.39 23.78 20.33
CA SER A 7 -6.23 24.52 19.84
C SER A 7 -6.06 24.25 18.35
N GLY A 8 -6.25 25.28 17.51
CA GLY A 8 -6.24 25.10 16.05
C GLY A 8 -7.26 24.06 15.59
N ASN A 9 -6.77 22.96 14.99
CA ASN A 9 -7.55 21.82 14.53
C ASN A 9 -7.51 20.61 15.48
N GLU A 10 -7.17 20.82 16.75
CA GLU A 10 -7.12 19.78 17.78
C GLU A 10 -8.10 20.05 18.91
N LEU A 11 -8.66 18.97 19.46
CA LEU A 11 -9.48 18.95 20.66
C LEU A 11 -8.88 18.01 21.70
N LEU A 12 -8.93 18.44 22.96
CA LEU A 12 -8.73 17.56 24.12
C LEU A 12 -10.10 17.21 24.70
N LEU A 13 -10.39 15.92 24.78
CA LEU A 13 -11.65 15.40 25.31
C LEU A 13 -11.37 14.63 26.60
N LEU A 14 -12.04 15.01 27.68
CA LEU A 14 -12.08 14.24 28.92
C LEU A 14 -13.04 13.07 28.75
N ALA A 15 -12.57 11.87 29.02
CA ALA A 15 -13.34 10.64 29.01
C ALA A 15 -13.29 9.98 30.39
N MET A 16 -14.45 9.60 30.90
CA MET A 16 -14.55 8.83 32.13
C MET A 16 -14.44 7.34 31.83
N LYS A 17 -14.48 6.50 32.86
CA LYS A 17 -14.34 5.04 32.74
C LYS A 17 -15.34 4.40 31.76
N ASP A 18 -16.57 4.88 31.75
CA ASP A 18 -17.65 4.32 30.91
C ASP A 18 -17.61 4.83 29.45
N ASP A 19 -16.79 5.85 29.16
CA ASP A 19 -16.65 6.38 27.81
C ASP A 19 -15.70 5.50 26.98
N SER A 20 -16.20 4.81 25.95
CA SER A 20 -15.35 3.99 25.08
C SER A 20 -14.99 4.71 23.78
N ALA A 21 -13.70 4.83 23.46
CA ALA A 21 -13.17 5.11 22.13
C ALA A 21 -11.74 4.57 22.04
N ALA A 22 -11.28 4.29 20.83
CA ALA A 22 -9.92 3.85 20.53
C ALA A 22 -9.23 4.79 19.54
N LYS A 23 -7.90 4.71 19.44
CA LYS A 23 -7.14 5.40 18.40
C LYS A 23 -7.65 5.00 17.00
N GLY A 24 -7.91 6.00 16.17
CA GLY A 24 -8.51 5.86 14.84
C GLY A 24 -10.02 6.06 14.79
N ASP A 25 -10.72 5.95 15.93
CA ASP A 25 -12.17 6.13 15.99
C ASP A 25 -12.58 7.56 15.64
N TYR A 26 -13.72 7.66 14.96
CA TYR A 26 -14.41 8.92 14.76
C TYR A 26 -15.41 9.17 15.89
N LEU A 27 -15.47 10.43 16.33
CA LEU A 27 -16.47 10.94 17.25
C LEU A 27 -17.25 12.06 16.56
N LEU A 28 -18.54 12.12 16.85
CA LEU A 28 -19.42 13.22 16.49
C LEU A 28 -19.68 14.07 17.72
N ILE A 29 -19.38 15.36 17.61
CA ILE A 29 -19.71 16.38 18.61
C ILE A 29 -20.93 17.14 18.09
N GLU A 30 -22.08 16.92 18.72
CA GLU A 30 -23.36 17.54 18.37
C GLU A 30 -23.60 18.76 19.27
N ASP A 31 -23.89 19.92 18.69
CA ASP A 31 -24.31 21.12 19.42
C ASP A 31 -25.33 21.90 18.58
N ARG A 32 -26.57 21.94 19.08
CA ARG A 32 -27.72 22.56 18.40
C ARG A 32 -27.91 21.98 16.98
N SER A 33 -27.81 22.80 15.94
CA SER A 33 -28.01 22.42 14.54
C SER A 33 -26.71 22.09 13.80
N ARG A 34 -25.57 22.08 14.50
CA ARG A 34 -24.25 21.82 13.90
C ARG A 34 -23.63 20.60 14.56
N SER A 35 -22.79 19.92 13.81
CA SER A 35 -21.96 18.84 14.36
C SER A 35 -20.53 18.95 13.87
N MET A 36 -19.61 18.38 14.63
CA MET A 36 -18.19 18.36 14.31
C MET A 36 -17.69 16.92 14.35
N ILE A 37 -17.05 16.50 13.27
CA ILE A 37 -16.44 15.18 13.13
C ILE A 37 -14.98 15.31 13.53
N VAL A 38 -14.59 14.52 14.52
CA VAL A 38 -13.22 14.48 15.03
C VAL A 38 -12.72 13.05 15.07
N GLN A 39 -11.42 12.85 14.87
CA GLN A 39 -10.79 11.54 14.92
C GLN A 39 -9.84 11.46 16.09
N VAL A 40 -10.02 10.47 16.97
CA VAL A 40 -9.10 10.21 18.08
C VAL A 40 -7.79 9.70 17.50
N TYR A 41 -6.68 10.39 17.74
CA TYR A 41 -5.36 9.94 17.30
C TYR A 41 -4.46 9.57 18.48
N ASP A 42 -4.78 10.01 19.70
CA ASP A 42 -4.02 9.65 20.89
C ASP A 42 -4.90 9.52 22.14
N GLU A 43 -4.43 8.75 23.11
CA GLU A 43 -5.10 8.45 24.38
C GLU A 43 -4.06 8.43 25.51
N GLU A 44 -4.28 9.26 26.52
CA GLU A 44 -3.41 9.39 27.70
C GLU A 44 -4.27 9.39 28.98
N TYR A 45 -3.69 9.04 30.12
CA TYR A 45 -4.36 9.27 31.40
C TYR A 45 -4.40 10.77 31.72
N LEU A 46 -5.46 11.22 32.38
CA LEU A 46 -5.46 12.53 33.03
C LEU A 46 -4.39 12.52 34.11
N SER A 47 -3.28 13.20 33.84
CA SER A 47 -2.16 13.28 34.78
C SER A 47 -1.87 14.74 35.13
N SER A 48 -1.84 15.01 36.42
CA SER A 48 -1.33 16.25 37.00
C SER A 48 -0.35 15.90 38.12
N GLN A 49 0.59 16.80 38.44
CA GLN A 49 1.53 16.56 39.54
C GLN A 49 0.78 16.23 40.85
N ALA A 50 -0.31 16.93 41.14
CA ALA A 50 -1.15 16.66 42.31
C ALA A 50 -1.76 15.25 42.29
N LEU A 51 -2.27 14.77 41.14
CA LEU A 51 -2.81 13.42 41.03
C LEU A 51 -1.74 12.35 41.25
N VAL A 52 -0.54 12.57 40.71
CA VAL A 52 0.59 11.65 40.92
C VAL A 52 0.99 11.60 42.39
N GLU A 53 1.14 12.76 43.05
CA GLU A 53 1.43 12.82 44.47
C GLU A 53 0.35 12.13 45.33
N ASP A 54 -0.92 12.34 45.00
CA ASP A 54 -2.04 11.73 45.74
C ASP A 54 -2.08 10.21 45.55
N ILE A 55 -1.81 9.70 44.35
CA ILE A 55 -1.67 8.25 44.09
C ILE A 55 -0.54 7.67 44.97
N VAL A 56 0.64 8.30 44.96
CA VAL A 56 1.80 7.83 45.73
C VAL A 56 1.50 7.85 47.24
N LYS A 57 0.89 8.93 47.75
CA LYS A 57 0.52 9.04 49.17
C LYS A 57 -0.46 7.95 49.57
N GLU A 58 -1.48 7.69 48.77
CA GLU A 58 -2.49 6.66 49.07
C GLU A 58 -1.88 5.25 49.07
N GLU A 59 -1.02 4.91 48.11
CA GLU A 59 -0.34 3.61 48.08
C GLU A 59 0.59 3.41 49.29
N VAL A 60 1.30 4.47 49.73
CA VAL A 60 2.12 4.43 50.94
C VAL A 60 1.25 4.21 52.18
N VAL A 61 0.12 4.90 52.29
CA VAL A 61 -0.82 4.72 53.42
C VAL A 61 -1.40 3.32 53.41
N ASN A 62 -1.86 2.81 52.28
CA ASN A 62 -2.41 1.46 52.15
C ASN A 62 -1.38 0.37 52.48
N ALA A 63 -0.13 0.53 52.04
CA ALA A 63 0.95 -0.41 52.36
C ALA A 63 1.35 -0.38 53.85
N SER A 64 1.11 0.74 54.53
CA SER A 64 1.47 0.93 55.94
C SER A 64 0.33 0.58 56.91
N SER A 65 -0.89 0.38 56.42
CA SER A 65 -2.10 0.20 57.23
C SER A 65 -2.51 -1.27 57.28
N MET A 66 -2.65 -1.84 58.48
CA MET A 66 -3.16 -3.22 58.69
C MET A 66 -4.69 -3.30 58.82
N GLU A 67 -5.38 -2.16 58.95
CA GLU A 67 -6.84 -2.07 59.12
C GLU A 67 -7.50 -1.42 57.89
N ASN A 68 -8.70 -1.88 57.54
CA ASN A 68 -9.50 -1.30 56.46
C ASN A 68 -9.82 0.17 56.77
N LEU A 69 -9.31 1.11 55.96
CA LEU A 69 -9.68 2.53 56.05
C LEU A 69 -11.19 2.70 55.87
N HIS A 70 -11.86 3.26 56.88
CA HIS A 70 -13.28 3.57 56.84
C HIS A 70 -13.53 4.88 56.08
N ASP A 71 -14.17 4.82 54.90
CA ASP A 71 -14.48 5.96 54.02
C ASP A 71 -16.00 6.23 53.96
N PRO A 72 -16.56 6.97 54.94
CA PRO A 72 -18.00 7.20 55.04
C PRO A 72 -18.54 8.15 53.94
N LEU A 73 -17.66 8.88 53.25
CA LEU A 73 -18.04 9.84 52.20
C LEU A 73 -17.76 9.31 50.79
N ASN A 74 -17.28 8.07 50.66
CA ASN A 74 -16.88 7.46 49.39
C ASN A 74 -15.87 8.32 48.59
N ILE A 75 -15.03 9.11 49.27
CA ILE A 75 -14.03 10.00 48.66
C ILE A 75 -13.00 9.17 47.87
N GLY A 76 -12.65 7.98 48.37
CA GLY A 76 -11.77 7.05 47.66
C GLY A 76 -12.35 6.61 46.32
N SER A 77 -13.67 6.44 46.22
CA SER A 77 -14.33 6.09 44.95
C SER A 77 -14.30 7.24 43.94
N LEU A 78 -14.51 8.48 44.39
CA LEU A 78 -14.42 9.69 43.55
C LEU A 78 -12.99 9.95 43.09
N SER A 79 -12.00 9.78 43.99
CA SER A 79 -10.58 9.88 43.68
C SER A 79 -10.17 8.87 42.61
N ARG A 80 -10.59 7.60 42.74
CA ARG A 80 -10.35 6.56 41.73
C ARG A 80 -10.96 6.91 40.37
N LEU A 81 -12.18 7.46 40.34
CA LEU A 81 -12.81 7.89 39.08
C LEU A 81 -12.03 8.99 38.36
N VAL A 82 -11.41 9.92 39.10
CA VAL A 82 -10.57 10.98 38.52
C VAL A 82 -9.22 10.42 38.03
N ARG A 83 -8.63 9.47 38.76
CA ARG A 83 -7.37 8.80 38.38
C ARG A 83 -7.50 7.94 37.12
N ASP A 84 -8.63 7.27 36.98
CA ASP A 84 -8.96 6.47 35.80
C ASP A 84 -9.48 7.33 34.63
N ALA A 85 -9.61 8.65 34.81
CA ALA A 85 -10.03 9.54 33.75
C ALA A 85 -8.95 9.62 32.66
N ARG A 86 -9.41 9.67 31.41
CA ARG A 86 -8.57 9.67 30.22
C ARG A 86 -8.73 10.96 29.43
N ILE A 87 -7.68 11.33 28.74
CA ILE A 87 -7.66 12.41 27.76
C ILE A 87 -7.52 11.79 26.39
N PHE A 88 -8.54 11.98 25.56
CA PHE A 88 -8.43 11.71 24.13
C PHE A 88 -7.96 12.98 23.42
N ARG A 89 -6.91 12.86 22.63
CA ARG A 89 -6.51 13.88 21.67
C ARG A 89 -7.18 13.56 20.34
N ALA A 90 -7.98 14.50 19.85
CA ALA A 90 -8.75 14.32 18.64
C ALA A 90 -8.43 15.41 17.61
N LYS A 91 -8.28 15.01 16.35
CA LYS A 91 -8.10 15.92 15.23
C LYS A 91 -9.45 16.27 14.64
N ILE A 92 -9.70 17.56 14.40
CA ILE A 92 -10.91 18.01 13.73
C ILE A 92 -10.78 17.72 12.23
N ARG A 93 -11.75 17.01 11.67
CA ARG A 93 -11.73 16.55 10.28
C ARG A 93 -12.74 17.30 9.40
N ALA A 94 -13.93 17.55 9.93
CA ALA A 94 -14.96 18.30 9.22
C ALA A 94 -16.02 18.83 10.19
N SER A 95 -16.85 19.76 9.72
CA SER A 95 -18.14 20.06 10.33
C SER A 95 -19.27 19.51 9.47
N VAL A 96 -20.43 19.31 10.09
CA VAL A 96 -21.67 18.93 9.42
C VAL A 96 -22.70 20.01 9.73
N ASN A 97 -23.19 20.66 8.67
CA ASN A 97 -24.23 21.68 8.73
C ASN A 97 -25.40 21.20 7.89
N ASP A 98 -26.59 21.11 8.49
CA ASP A 98 -27.81 20.64 7.81
C ASP A 98 -27.63 19.31 7.06
N GLY A 99 -26.89 18.38 7.68
CA GLY A 99 -26.59 17.04 7.14
C GLY A 99 -25.52 17.00 6.04
N LYS A 100 -24.90 18.15 5.69
CA LYS A 100 -23.84 18.23 4.68
C LYS A 100 -22.48 18.50 5.31
N LEU A 101 -21.45 17.81 4.82
CA LEU A 101 -20.07 18.08 5.19
C LEU A 101 -19.65 19.48 4.76
N SER A 102 -18.91 20.14 5.63
CA SER A 102 -18.25 21.40 5.37
C SER A 102 -16.83 21.35 5.94
N SER A 103 -15.90 21.97 5.20
CA SER A 103 -14.52 22.17 5.67
C SER A 103 -14.41 23.31 6.68
N ASP A 104 -15.48 24.10 6.89
CA ASP A 104 -15.48 25.16 7.89
C ASP A 104 -15.57 24.58 9.31
N VAL A 105 -14.43 24.56 9.98
CA VAL A 105 -14.25 24.06 11.36
C VAL A 105 -13.94 25.19 12.35
N THR A 106 -14.22 26.44 11.97
CA THR A 106 -13.89 27.62 12.78
C THR A 106 -14.70 27.69 14.07
N TRP A 107 -15.95 27.23 14.02
CA TRP A 107 -16.87 27.23 15.16
C TRP A 107 -16.37 26.38 16.35
N LEU A 108 -16.88 26.72 17.54
CA LEU A 108 -16.51 26.14 18.82
C LEU A 108 -17.76 25.50 19.46
N PRO A 109 -17.81 24.16 19.61
CA PRO A 109 -18.89 23.50 20.33
C PRO A 109 -18.90 23.88 21.82
N SER A 110 -20.10 23.96 22.39
CA SER A 110 -20.32 24.21 23.82
C SER A 110 -19.68 23.13 24.68
N ARG A 111 -18.89 23.50 25.69
CA ARG A 111 -18.33 22.53 26.65
C ARG A 111 -19.38 21.87 27.54
N VAL A 112 -20.51 22.54 27.72
CA VAL A 112 -21.57 22.13 28.64
C VAL A 112 -22.67 21.38 27.89
N GLU A 113 -23.17 22.00 26.83
CA GLU A 113 -24.37 21.54 26.10
C GLU A 113 -24.08 20.53 25.00
N SER A 114 -22.82 20.43 24.52
CA SER A 114 -22.52 19.47 23.45
C SER A 114 -22.63 18.02 23.93
N ARG A 115 -23.07 17.18 23.00
CA ARG A 115 -23.08 15.73 23.15
C ARG A 115 -21.97 15.14 22.30
N ILE A 116 -21.16 14.27 22.90
CA ILE A 116 -20.10 13.55 22.20
C ILE A 116 -20.47 12.07 22.17
N ARG A 117 -20.46 11.49 20.98
CA ARG A 117 -20.67 10.05 20.78
C ARG A 117 -19.73 9.51 19.71
N ARG A 118 -19.52 8.20 19.68
CA ARG A 118 -18.85 7.54 18.55
C ARG A 118 -19.67 7.73 17.27
N LEU A 119 -18.98 7.96 16.16
CA LEU A 119 -19.54 8.05 14.83
C LEU A 119 -19.26 6.72 14.11
N ALA A 120 -20.32 5.98 13.78
CA ALA A 120 -20.20 4.72 13.06
C ALA A 120 -19.72 4.96 11.62
N MET A 121 -19.01 4.00 11.04
CA MET A 121 -18.45 4.16 9.70
C MET A 121 -19.55 4.35 8.64
N LYS A 122 -20.67 3.63 8.73
CA LYS A 122 -21.81 3.82 7.82
C LYS A 122 -22.42 5.22 7.86
N GLU A 123 -22.46 5.83 9.04
CA GLU A 123 -22.95 7.20 9.21
C GLU A 123 -21.95 8.19 8.58
N LEU A 124 -20.65 7.96 8.78
CA LEU A 124 -19.58 8.75 8.14
C LEU A 124 -19.63 8.63 6.60
N ASP A 125 -19.83 7.43 6.07
CA ASP A 125 -19.95 7.17 4.62
C ASP A 125 -21.17 7.88 4.03
N SER A 126 -22.28 7.95 4.79
CA SER A 126 -23.48 8.70 4.39
C SER A 126 -23.19 10.21 4.29
N PHE A 127 -22.40 10.76 5.22
CA PHE A 127 -21.96 12.15 5.14
C PHE A 127 -21.04 12.42 3.95
N LEU A 128 -20.13 11.47 3.65
CA LEU A 128 -19.17 11.56 2.55
C LEU A 128 -19.80 11.32 1.18
N GLY A 129 -21.00 10.73 1.13
CA GLY A 129 -21.63 10.31 -0.12
C GLY A 129 -20.81 9.24 -0.85
N ARG A 130 -20.10 8.38 -0.10
CA ARG A 130 -19.23 7.36 -0.69
C ARG A 130 -20.09 6.31 -1.42
N GLN A 131 -19.92 6.21 -2.73
CA GLN A 131 -20.66 5.28 -3.60
C GLN A 131 -19.74 4.76 -4.70
N GLY A 132 -20.00 3.54 -5.16
CA GLY A 132 -19.35 2.96 -6.33
C GLY A 132 -20.04 1.66 -6.76
N ILE A 133 -19.62 1.15 -7.90
CA ILE A 133 -20.22 -0.02 -8.56
C ILE A 133 -19.41 -1.28 -8.21
N PHE A 134 -18.08 -1.17 -8.24
CA PHE A 134 -17.18 -2.30 -8.08
C PHE A 134 -16.58 -2.33 -6.67
N SER A 135 -17.35 -2.86 -5.71
CA SER A 135 -16.90 -2.88 -4.32
C SER A 135 -15.77 -3.88 -4.06
N ILE A 136 -14.88 -3.50 -3.15
CA ILE A 136 -13.72 -4.28 -2.73
C ILE A 136 -13.77 -4.40 -1.21
N PRO A 137 -14.20 -5.55 -0.66
CA PRO A 137 -14.26 -5.76 0.78
C PRO A 137 -12.84 -5.86 1.33
N LEU A 138 -12.43 -4.88 2.14
CA LEU A 138 -11.09 -4.86 2.72
C LEU A 138 -11.04 -5.52 4.09
N GLY A 139 -12.14 -5.48 4.84
CA GLY A 139 -12.22 -6.03 6.19
C GLY A 139 -13.16 -5.24 7.06
N ARG A 140 -12.73 -4.90 8.28
CA ARG A 140 -13.58 -4.24 9.26
C ARG A 140 -12.96 -2.99 9.85
N THR A 141 -13.79 -2.02 10.21
CA THR A 141 -13.39 -0.86 11.01
C THR A 141 -13.20 -1.23 12.49
N SER A 142 -12.69 -0.29 13.28
CA SER A 142 -12.44 -0.46 14.73
C SER A 142 -13.72 -0.70 15.55
N ASP A 143 -14.88 -0.26 15.08
CA ASP A 143 -16.20 -0.57 15.64
C ASP A 143 -16.76 -1.94 15.21
N GLY A 144 -16.04 -2.66 14.33
CA GLY A 144 -16.39 -4.00 13.88
C GLY A 144 -17.34 -4.05 12.69
N GLU A 145 -17.71 -2.91 12.10
CA GLU A 145 -18.49 -2.88 10.86
C GLU A 145 -17.65 -3.35 9.66
N GLU A 146 -18.29 -3.99 8.68
CA GLU A 146 -17.63 -4.33 7.41
C GLU A 146 -17.30 -3.06 6.63
N PHE A 147 -16.13 -3.04 6.02
CA PHE A 147 -15.56 -1.92 5.31
C PHE A 147 -15.11 -2.32 3.92
N GLU A 148 -15.54 -1.54 2.94
CA GLU A 148 -15.18 -1.70 1.55
C GLU A 148 -14.73 -0.38 0.94
N ILE A 149 -13.90 -0.49 -0.08
CA ILE A 149 -13.56 0.60 -0.99
C ILE A 149 -14.07 0.25 -2.38
N TYR A 150 -13.95 1.15 -3.34
CA TYR A 150 -14.40 0.91 -4.71
C TYR A 150 -13.21 0.84 -5.67
N ALA A 151 -13.27 -0.03 -6.69
CA ALA A 151 -12.20 -0.17 -7.67
C ALA A 151 -11.96 1.14 -8.44
N GLU A 152 -12.99 1.95 -8.61
CA GLU A 152 -12.98 3.30 -9.17
C GLU A 152 -12.09 4.27 -8.37
N ASP A 153 -11.87 3.98 -7.07
CA ASP A 153 -10.95 4.75 -6.24
C ASP A 153 -9.49 4.34 -6.42
N LEU A 154 -9.22 3.24 -7.13
CA LEU A 154 -7.90 2.74 -7.48
C LEU A 154 -7.59 2.90 -8.98
N ASP A 155 -8.61 2.93 -9.83
CA ASP A 155 -8.47 3.05 -11.28
C ASP A 155 -7.80 4.38 -11.67
N GLY A 156 -6.76 4.28 -12.50
CA GLY A 156 -5.93 5.42 -12.92
C GLY A 156 -5.14 6.10 -11.80
N LYS A 157 -5.08 5.53 -10.59
CA LYS A 157 -4.51 6.17 -9.39
C LYS A 157 -3.31 5.40 -8.83
N LEU A 158 -2.33 6.13 -8.29
CA LEU A 158 -1.17 5.51 -7.67
C LEU A 158 -1.47 5.13 -6.22
N THR A 159 -1.29 3.85 -5.90
CA THR A 159 -1.50 3.30 -4.55
C THR A 159 -0.20 2.76 -3.97
N ILE A 160 0.16 3.21 -2.77
CA ILE A 160 1.29 2.68 -2.00
C ILE A 160 0.79 1.82 -0.84
N ILE A 161 1.32 0.60 -0.73
CA ILE A 161 1.11 -0.29 0.42
C ILE A 161 2.45 -0.47 1.12
N THR A 162 2.57 0.04 2.34
CA THR A 162 3.84 -0.01 3.10
C THR A 162 3.63 -0.36 4.57
N GLY A 163 4.69 -0.78 5.25
CA GLY A 163 4.63 -1.54 6.50
C GLY A 163 5.90 -2.35 6.77
N LYS A 164 6.18 -2.69 8.02
CA LYS A 164 7.24 -3.64 8.38
C LYS A 164 6.97 -5.04 7.81
N LYS A 165 7.96 -5.93 7.82
CA LYS A 165 7.76 -7.33 7.42
C LYS A 165 6.69 -7.99 8.30
N GLU A 166 5.94 -8.93 7.74
CA GLU A 166 4.86 -9.66 8.43
C GLU A 166 3.67 -8.81 8.92
N SER A 167 3.59 -7.53 8.55
CA SER A 167 2.52 -6.63 9.03
C SER A 167 1.15 -6.88 8.40
N GLY A 168 1.11 -7.50 7.21
CA GLY A 168 -0.13 -7.76 6.45
C GLY A 168 -0.19 -7.14 5.05
N LYS A 169 0.88 -6.48 4.57
CA LYS A 169 0.93 -5.83 3.24
C LYS A 169 0.49 -6.75 2.09
N SER A 170 1.18 -7.88 1.92
CA SER A 170 0.87 -8.84 0.85
C SER A 170 -0.53 -9.42 0.98
N HIS A 171 -1.08 -9.44 2.19
CA HIS A 171 -2.44 -9.90 2.46
C HIS A 171 -3.47 -8.97 1.83
N LEU A 172 -3.36 -7.67 2.10
CA LEU A 172 -4.19 -6.65 1.47
C LEU A 172 -4.01 -6.66 -0.04
N SER A 173 -2.78 -6.71 -0.53
CA SER A 173 -2.47 -6.77 -1.96
C SER A 173 -3.17 -7.95 -2.66
N LYS A 174 -3.16 -9.14 -2.06
CA LYS A 174 -3.85 -10.33 -2.62
C LYS A 174 -5.37 -10.18 -2.64
N ILE A 175 -5.96 -9.53 -1.63
CA ILE A 175 -7.40 -9.20 -1.62
C ILE A 175 -7.74 -8.25 -2.78
N LEU A 176 -6.93 -7.20 -2.96
CA LEU A 176 -7.09 -6.26 -4.07
C LEU A 176 -6.98 -6.98 -5.42
N VAL A 177 -5.91 -7.76 -5.64
CA VAL A 177 -5.70 -8.52 -6.88
C VAL A 177 -6.87 -9.47 -7.15
N LYS A 178 -7.27 -10.29 -6.18
CA LYS A 178 -8.39 -11.25 -6.34
C LYS A 178 -9.67 -10.53 -6.75
N THR A 179 -10.02 -9.46 -6.05
CA THR A 179 -11.28 -8.76 -6.26
C THR A 179 -11.30 -7.98 -7.57
N LEU A 180 -10.17 -7.33 -7.94
CA LEU A 180 -10.04 -6.67 -9.24
C LEU A 180 -10.20 -7.65 -10.40
N VAL A 181 -9.60 -8.84 -10.30
CA VAL A 181 -9.74 -9.89 -11.32
C VAL A 181 -11.18 -10.42 -11.38
N GLN A 182 -11.87 -10.56 -10.25
CA GLN A 182 -13.30 -10.92 -10.21
C GLN A 182 -14.18 -9.88 -10.91
N HIS A 183 -13.82 -8.59 -10.82
CA HIS A 183 -14.48 -7.49 -11.52
C HIS A 183 -14.08 -7.37 -13.00
N GLY A 184 -13.27 -8.29 -13.53
CA GLY A 184 -12.88 -8.30 -14.94
C GLY A 184 -11.60 -7.55 -15.26
N ALA A 185 -10.86 -7.07 -14.26
CA ALA A 185 -9.63 -6.34 -14.49
C ALA A 185 -8.48 -7.25 -14.96
N PHE A 186 -7.57 -6.66 -15.74
CA PHE A 186 -6.30 -7.27 -16.12
C PHE A 186 -5.22 -6.80 -15.17
N VAL A 187 -4.63 -7.72 -14.43
CA VAL A 187 -3.67 -7.43 -13.36
C VAL A 187 -2.32 -8.05 -13.71
N VAL A 188 -1.26 -7.25 -13.68
CA VAL A 188 0.13 -7.69 -13.87
C VAL A 188 0.86 -7.57 -12.55
N ILE A 189 1.54 -8.63 -12.12
CA ILE A 189 2.23 -8.68 -10.83
C ILE A 189 3.69 -9.05 -11.05
N PHE A 190 4.61 -8.22 -10.57
CA PHE A 190 6.01 -8.61 -10.37
C PHE A 190 6.14 -9.26 -8.98
N ASP A 191 6.21 -10.59 -8.94
CA ASP A 191 6.17 -11.40 -7.72
C ASP A 191 7.59 -11.78 -7.28
N LEU A 192 8.14 -11.03 -6.33
CA LEU A 192 9.51 -11.23 -5.85
C LEU A 192 9.62 -12.34 -4.83
N ASN A 193 8.60 -12.49 -3.99
CA ASN A 193 8.59 -13.45 -2.89
C ASN A 193 7.84 -14.75 -3.24
N ASN A 194 7.36 -14.88 -4.48
CA ASN A 194 6.57 -16.02 -4.97
C ASN A 194 5.31 -16.25 -4.12
N GLU A 195 4.65 -15.15 -3.77
CA GLU A 195 3.52 -15.13 -2.85
C GLU A 195 2.17 -15.15 -3.58
N TYR A 196 2.12 -14.76 -4.86
CA TYR A 196 0.87 -14.50 -5.59
C TYR A 196 0.36 -15.72 -6.37
N ASN A 197 1.20 -16.75 -6.58
CA ASN A 197 0.76 -18.03 -7.15
C ASN A 197 -0.40 -18.67 -6.33
N GLY A 198 -0.44 -18.40 -5.02
CA GLY A 198 -1.48 -18.92 -4.13
C GLY A 198 -2.88 -18.36 -4.37
N ILE A 199 -3.02 -17.23 -5.09
CA ILE A 199 -4.33 -16.60 -5.35
C ILE A 199 -5.26 -17.52 -6.16
N GLY A 200 -4.70 -18.40 -6.98
CA GLY A 200 -5.47 -19.39 -7.74
C GLY A 200 -6.08 -20.50 -6.88
N TRP A 201 -5.82 -20.55 -5.59
CA TRP A 201 -6.22 -21.65 -4.70
C TRP A 201 -6.85 -21.08 -3.43
N ASN A 202 -7.82 -21.76 -2.86
CA ASN A 202 -8.37 -21.48 -1.53
C ASN A 202 -7.47 -22.12 -0.46
N ARG A 203 -7.64 -21.72 0.82
CA ARG A 203 -6.85 -22.28 1.94
C ARG A 203 -6.96 -23.79 2.11
N ASP A 204 -8.08 -24.38 1.72
CA ASP A 204 -8.31 -25.83 1.75
C ASP A 204 -7.66 -26.57 0.56
N GLY A 205 -6.96 -25.85 -0.33
CA GLY A 205 -6.33 -26.39 -1.52
C GLY A 205 -7.27 -26.55 -2.72
N THR A 206 -8.54 -26.17 -2.61
CA THR A 206 -9.47 -26.17 -3.75
C THR A 206 -9.20 -25.00 -4.69
N PRO A 207 -9.52 -25.08 -5.99
CA PRO A 207 -9.40 -23.94 -6.90
C PRO A 207 -10.23 -22.73 -6.43
N SER A 208 -9.63 -21.53 -6.45
CA SER A 208 -10.34 -20.30 -6.14
C SER A 208 -11.24 -19.85 -7.30
N SER A 209 -12.09 -18.84 -7.07
CA SER A 209 -12.94 -18.27 -8.11
C SER A 209 -12.16 -17.71 -9.31
N VAL A 210 -10.89 -17.33 -9.11
CA VAL A 210 -10.01 -16.76 -10.13
C VAL A 210 -8.95 -17.76 -10.64
N HIS A 211 -9.01 -19.03 -10.23
CA HIS A 211 -8.00 -20.04 -10.54
C HIS A 211 -7.62 -20.08 -12.03
N ARG A 212 -8.61 -20.13 -12.92
CA ARG A 212 -8.39 -20.21 -14.38
C ARG A 212 -7.85 -18.91 -14.99
N GLN A 213 -7.93 -17.80 -14.26
CA GLN A 213 -7.53 -16.47 -14.70
C GLN A 213 -6.08 -16.14 -14.31
N VAL A 214 -5.51 -16.88 -13.36
CA VAL A 214 -4.11 -16.72 -12.92
C VAL A 214 -3.18 -17.44 -13.90
N LYS A 215 -2.27 -16.68 -14.52
CA LYS A 215 -1.27 -17.19 -15.47
C LYS A 215 0.13 -16.89 -14.93
N LEU A 216 0.92 -17.95 -14.75
CA LEU A 216 2.28 -17.85 -14.22
C LEU A 216 3.31 -17.70 -15.34
N LEU A 217 4.19 -16.71 -15.20
CA LEU A 217 5.20 -16.34 -16.18
C LEU A 217 6.60 -16.41 -15.54
N GLU A 218 7.42 -17.34 -16.02
CA GLU A 218 8.79 -17.58 -15.56
C GLU A 218 9.79 -17.02 -16.57
N PRO A 219 10.57 -15.97 -16.21
CA PRO A 219 11.63 -15.41 -17.05
C PRO A 219 12.58 -16.48 -17.60
N GLY A 220 12.81 -16.47 -18.90
CA GLY A 220 13.71 -17.41 -19.58
C GLY A 220 13.12 -18.81 -19.82
N LYS A 221 11.88 -19.05 -19.40
CA LYS A 221 11.12 -20.27 -19.65
C LYS A 221 9.80 -19.95 -20.35
N THR A 222 8.73 -19.64 -19.61
CA THR A 222 7.42 -19.29 -20.16
C THR A 222 7.32 -17.81 -20.53
N LEU A 223 8.12 -16.95 -19.90
CA LEU A 223 8.29 -15.55 -20.31
C LEU A 223 9.54 -15.41 -21.16
N ARG A 224 9.34 -15.44 -22.47
CA ARG A 224 10.35 -15.19 -23.50
C ARG A 224 9.76 -14.33 -24.60
N PHE A 225 10.58 -13.52 -25.24
CA PHE A 225 10.15 -12.57 -26.27
C PHE A 225 10.90 -12.78 -27.56
N SER A 226 10.27 -12.49 -28.70
CA SER A 226 11.01 -12.32 -29.95
C SER A 226 11.52 -10.88 -30.05
N LEU A 227 12.68 -10.70 -30.69
CA LEU A 227 13.26 -9.37 -30.90
C LEU A 227 12.31 -8.45 -31.67
N ASN A 228 11.59 -9.01 -32.65
CA ASN A 228 10.59 -8.29 -33.44
C ASN A 228 9.41 -7.80 -32.59
N TYR A 229 8.94 -8.62 -31.65
CA TYR A 229 7.81 -8.27 -30.79
C TYR A 229 8.17 -7.17 -29.77
N CYS A 230 9.35 -7.26 -29.15
CA CYS A 230 9.87 -6.21 -28.27
C CYS A 230 10.17 -4.92 -29.04
N GLY A 231 10.71 -5.06 -30.24
CA GLY A 231 11.17 -3.94 -31.07
C GLY A 231 12.43 -3.26 -30.52
N LYS A 232 12.98 -2.37 -31.34
CA LYS A 232 14.23 -1.65 -31.05
C LYS A 232 14.13 -0.85 -29.75
N GLY A 233 13.01 -0.17 -29.51
CA GLY A 233 12.80 0.70 -28.35
C GLY A 233 12.99 -0.02 -27.01
N ALA A 234 12.27 -1.13 -26.81
CA ALA A 234 12.33 -1.89 -25.56
C ALA A 234 13.71 -2.51 -25.31
N VAL A 235 14.34 -3.09 -26.33
CA VAL A 235 15.69 -3.68 -26.20
C VAL A 235 16.73 -2.60 -25.91
N SER A 236 16.60 -1.42 -26.51
CA SER A 236 17.47 -0.27 -26.27
C SER A 236 17.30 0.30 -24.87
N GLY A 237 16.05 0.40 -24.39
CA GLY A 237 15.72 0.74 -23.00
C GLY A 237 16.36 -0.23 -22.02
N MET A 238 16.25 -1.54 -22.28
CA MET A 238 16.89 -2.59 -21.47
C MET A 238 18.41 -2.45 -21.43
N LEU A 239 19.06 -2.25 -22.58
CA LEU A 239 20.51 -2.03 -22.63
C LEU A 239 20.91 -0.80 -21.81
N LYS A 240 20.20 0.31 -21.98
CA LYS A 240 20.50 1.59 -21.33
C LYS A 240 20.24 1.54 -19.82
N ASN A 241 19.05 1.13 -19.41
CA ASN A 241 18.51 1.31 -18.06
C ASN A 241 18.80 0.10 -17.17
N ALA A 242 18.76 -1.12 -17.70
CA ALA A 242 18.99 -2.33 -16.91
C ALA A 242 20.46 -2.80 -16.92
N LEU A 243 21.18 -2.54 -18.03
CA LEU A 243 22.57 -2.99 -18.24
C LEU A 243 23.59 -1.83 -18.31
N ASP A 244 23.15 -0.60 -18.00
CA ASP A 244 23.99 0.59 -17.91
C ASP A 244 24.87 0.81 -19.16
N MET A 245 24.29 0.59 -20.35
CA MET A 245 25.01 0.71 -21.62
C MET A 245 25.41 2.17 -21.90
N PRO A 246 26.70 2.46 -22.15
CA PRO A 246 27.14 3.81 -22.50
C PRO A 246 26.50 4.31 -23.80
N ALA A 247 26.26 5.62 -23.89
CA ALA A 247 25.62 6.24 -25.05
C ALA A 247 26.37 5.97 -26.38
N ALA A 248 27.70 5.94 -26.36
CA ALA A 248 28.51 5.63 -27.54
C ALA A 248 28.25 4.20 -28.05
N SER A 249 28.21 3.22 -27.14
CA SER A 249 27.93 1.82 -27.47
C SER A 249 26.48 1.60 -27.91
N LEU A 250 25.54 2.33 -27.30
CA LEU A 250 24.13 2.28 -27.70
C LEU A 250 23.91 2.79 -29.15
N ARG A 251 24.66 3.81 -29.57
CA ARG A 251 24.62 4.28 -30.97
C ARG A 251 25.10 3.21 -31.96
N GLU A 252 26.18 2.51 -31.64
CA GLU A 252 26.66 1.41 -32.48
C GLU A 252 25.69 0.22 -32.49
N PHE A 253 25.06 -0.09 -31.34
CA PHE A 253 23.98 -1.07 -31.28
C PHE A 253 22.81 -0.69 -32.21
N PHE A 254 22.41 0.59 -32.27
CA PHE A 254 21.36 1.03 -33.20
C PHE A 254 21.73 0.77 -34.66
N ARG A 255 22.98 1.06 -35.05
CA ARG A 255 23.45 0.81 -36.42
C ARG A 255 23.42 -0.67 -36.78
N ILE A 256 23.83 -1.53 -35.84
CA ILE A 256 23.77 -2.98 -36.00
C ILE A 256 22.32 -3.45 -36.12
N TRP A 257 21.43 -2.98 -35.24
CA TRP A 257 20.01 -3.31 -35.26
C TRP A 257 19.38 -2.93 -36.60
N ASP A 258 19.52 -1.67 -37.03
CA ASP A 258 18.92 -1.15 -38.25
C ASP A 258 19.40 -1.91 -39.49
N TRP A 259 20.68 -2.29 -39.52
CA TRP A 259 21.21 -3.09 -40.62
C TRP A 259 20.64 -4.51 -40.66
N LEU A 260 20.50 -5.17 -39.50
CA LEU A 260 19.92 -6.51 -39.41
C LEU A 260 18.42 -6.51 -39.74
N GLU A 261 17.70 -5.50 -39.25
CA GLU A 261 16.26 -5.33 -39.48
C GLU A 261 15.97 -5.07 -40.97
N ASN A 262 16.74 -4.19 -41.63
CA ASN A 262 16.62 -3.93 -43.07
C ASN A 262 16.90 -5.18 -43.92
N LYS A 263 17.72 -6.12 -43.41
CA LYS A 263 18.01 -7.41 -44.05
C LYS A 263 17.02 -8.51 -43.69
N GLN A 264 16.03 -8.23 -42.82
CA GLN A 264 15.10 -9.20 -42.28
C GLN A 264 15.79 -10.41 -41.62
N SER A 265 16.98 -10.20 -41.05
CA SER A 265 17.81 -11.22 -40.43
C SER A 265 18.04 -10.96 -38.95
N LEU A 266 17.12 -10.25 -38.30
CA LEU A 266 17.23 -9.88 -36.90
C LEU A 266 17.02 -11.09 -35.99
N SER A 267 18.10 -11.56 -35.38
CA SER A 267 18.10 -12.62 -34.37
C SER A 267 19.18 -12.36 -33.32
N MET A 268 19.10 -13.04 -32.17
CA MET A 268 20.14 -12.92 -31.14
C MET A 268 21.51 -13.33 -31.69
N ASP A 269 21.58 -14.44 -32.43
CA ASP A 269 22.83 -14.92 -33.01
C ASP A 269 23.39 -13.94 -34.05
N ALA A 270 22.52 -13.33 -34.86
CA ALA A 270 22.95 -12.33 -35.84
C ALA A 270 23.48 -11.05 -35.17
N ILE A 271 22.86 -10.61 -34.07
CA ILE A 271 23.37 -9.51 -33.25
C ILE A 271 24.75 -9.87 -32.67
N GLY A 272 24.92 -11.06 -32.10
CA GLY A 272 26.20 -11.51 -31.55
C GLY A 272 27.32 -11.54 -32.59
N ASN A 273 27.02 -12.08 -33.79
CA ASN A 273 27.97 -12.11 -34.90
C ASN A 273 28.31 -10.70 -35.40
N ALA A 274 27.31 -9.83 -35.52
CA ALA A 274 27.51 -8.44 -35.93
C ALA A 274 28.38 -7.69 -34.93
N VAL A 275 28.11 -7.79 -33.61
CA VAL A 275 28.91 -7.13 -32.57
C VAL A 275 30.39 -7.49 -32.65
N ASN A 276 30.72 -8.76 -32.95
CA ASN A 276 32.10 -9.22 -33.06
C ASN A 276 32.80 -8.77 -34.35
N THR A 277 32.04 -8.62 -35.45
CA THR A 277 32.60 -8.33 -36.78
C THR A 277 32.48 -6.86 -37.21
N TRP A 278 31.64 -6.06 -36.53
CA TRP A 278 31.44 -4.66 -36.86
C TRP A 278 32.72 -3.86 -36.66
N ASN A 279 32.98 -2.94 -37.58
CA ASN A 279 34.09 -2.01 -37.46
C ASN A 279 33.75 -0.91 -36.44
N ILE A 280 34.04 -1.20 -35.17
CA ILE A 280 33.85 -0.32 -34.01
C ILE A 280 35.11 -0.28 -33.16
N ASN A 281 35.19 0.75 -32.32
CA ASN A 281 36.22 0.86 -31.29
C ASN A 281 36.19 -0.34 -30.32
N GLU A 282 37.37 -0.79 -29.88
CA GLU A 282 37.54 -1.97 -29.02
C GLU A 282 36.77 -1.84 -27.69
N LEU A 283 36.83 -0.68 -27.03
CA LEU A 283 36.09 -0.45 -25.78
C LEU A 283 34.56 -0.52 -25.97
N VAL A 284 34.09 -0.07 -27.14
CA VAL A 284 32.67 -0.17 -27.51
C VAL A 284 32.29 -1.61 -27.79
N ARG A 285 33.17 -2.37 -28.48
CA ARG A 285 32.99 -3.81 -28.72
C ARG A 285 32.89 -4.57 -27.40
N ASP A 286 33.83 -4.37 -26.49
CA ASP A 286 33.87 -5.06 -25.20
C ASP A 286 32.61 -4.80 -24.38
N ALA A 287 32.12 -3.55 -24.36
CA ALA A 287 30.86 -3.20 -23.73
C ALA A 287 29.67 -3.96 -24.34
N LEU A 288 29.57 -3.99 -25.68
CA LEU A 288 28.50 -4.70 -26.38
C LEU A 288 28.57 -6.22 -26.16
N VAL A 289 29.76 -6.82 -26.26
CA VAL A 289 29.98 -8.26 -26.04
C VAL A 289 29.62 -8.65 -24.61
N SER A 290 30.06 -7.87 -23.62
CA SER A 290 29.73 -8.10 -22.21
C SER A 290 28.22 -8.14 -21.99
N ARG A 291 27.48 -7.15 -22.50
CA ARG A 291 26.02 -7.09 -22.33
C ARG A 291 25.29 -8.14 -23.14
N TYR A 292 25.80 -8.47 -24.33
CA TYR A 292 25.28 -9.56 -25.14
C TYR A 292 25.29 -10.89 -24.39
N HIS A 293 26.38 -11.22 -23.70
CA HIS A 293 26.46 -12.44 -22.88
C HIS A 293 25.48 -12.44 -21.69
N VAL A 294 25.27 -11.28 -21.06
CA VAL A 294 24.22 -11.14 -20.02
C VAL A 294 22.83 -11.40 -20.62
N ILE A 295 22.55 -10.86 -21.81
CA ILE A 295 21.28 -11.11 -22.50
C ILE A 295 21.11 -12.59 -22.86
N GLN A 296 22.11 -13.23 -23.46
CA GLN A 296 22.04 -14.66 -23.80
C GLN A 296 21.82 -15.54 -22.57
N SER A 297 22.59 -15.31 -21.49
CA SER A 297 22.46 -16.09 -20.25
C SER A 297 21.11 -15.91 -19.56
N SER A 298 20.44 -14.77 -19.75
CA SER A 298 19.08 -14.52 -19.24
C SER A 298 18.01 -15.39 -19.90
N ARG A 299 18.26 -15.88 -21.12
CA ARG A 299 17.33 -16.66 -21.95
C ARG A 299 15.98 -15.97 -22.24
N LEU A 300 15.91 -14.65 -22.07
CA LEU A 300 14.68 -13.87 -22.27
C LEU A 300 14.25 -13.77 -23.73
N PHE A 301 15.14 -14.05 -24.69
CA PHE A 301 14.83 -13.96 -26.11
C PHE A 301 14.77 -15.35 -26.77
N ALA A 302 13.77 -15.54 -27.63
CA ALA A 302 13.58 -16.72 -28.47
C ALA A 302 12.82 -16.34 -29.74
N ASP A 303 12.95 -17.13 -30.81
CA ASP A 303 12.28 -16.83 -32.09
C ASP A 303 10.74 -16.82 -31.94
N ASN A 304 10.21 -17.79 -31.19
CA ASN A 304 8.80 -17.87 -30.82
C ASN A 304 8.62 -17.40 -29.37
N GLY A 305 8.33 -16.11 -29.23
CA GLY A 305 8.06 -15.46 -27.95
C GLY A 305 6.57 -15.41 -27.62
N LEU A 306 6.29 -15.11 -26.36
CA LEU A 306 4.98 -14.80 -25.83
C LEU A 306 4.50 -13.43 -26.31
N GLN A 307 3.20 -13.31 -26.60
CA GLN A 307 2.50 -12.05 -26.87
C GLN A 307 1.47 -11.81 -25.78
N PHE A 308 1.40 -10.59 -25.25
CA PHE A 308 0.54 -10.28 -24.10
C PHE A 308 -0.93 -10.17 -24.50
N GLU A 309 -1.18 -9.64 -25.70
CA GLU A 309 -2.50 -9.50 -26.30
C GLU A 309 -3.23 -10.85 -26.45
N ASP A 310 -2.52 -11.92 -26.80
CA ASP A 310 -3.09 -13.28 -26.88
C ASP A 310 -3.50 -13.77 -25.50
N MET A 311 -2.68 -13.50 -24.48
CA MET A 311 -2.98 -13.89 -23.11
C MET A 311 -4.18 -13.12 -22.55
N ILE A 312 -4.31 -11.85 -22.91
CA ILE A 312 -5.38 -10.97 -22.44
C ILE A 312 -6.69 -11.32 -23.16
N SER A 313 -6.66 -11.49 -24.48
CA SER A 313 -7.83 -11.81 -25.32
C SER A 313 -8.43 -13.19 -25.03
N ALA A 314 -7.59 -14.17 -24.64
CA ALA A 314 -8.06 -15.51 -24.27
C ALA A 314 -8.82 -15.55 -22.92
N GLY A 315 -8.84 -14.47 -22.14
CA GLY A 315 -9.50 -14.39 -20.83
C GLY A 315 -10.83 -13.65 -20.89
N SER A 316 -11.97 -14.36 -20.94
CA SER A 316 -13.31 -13.75 -21.07
C SER A 316 -13.88 -13.16 -19.76
N GLY A 317 -13.05 -12.64 -18.85
CA GLY A 317 -13.55 -12.14 -17.56
C GLY A 317 -12.50 -11.58 -16.60
N GLY A 318 -11.38 -11.05 -17.11
CA GLY A 318 -10.23 -10.60 -16.32
C GLY A 318 -9.10 -11.63 -16.26
N ALA A 319 -7.88 -11.21 -15.93
CA ALA A 319 -6.72 -12.08 -15.83
C ALA A 319 -5.67 -11.56 -14.84
N ALA A 320 -4.93 -12.46 -14.20
CA ALA A 320 -3.75 -12.13 -13.39
C ALA A 320 -2.49 -12.71 -14.03
N LEU A 321 -1.60 -11.88 -14.54
CA LEU A 321 -0.30 -12.26 -15.06
C LEU A 321 0.74 -12.15 -13.93
N VAL A 322 1.11 -13.29 -13.35
CA VAL A 322 2.08 -13.36 -12.24
C VAL A 322 3.47 -13.63 -12.81
N ILE A 323 4.35 -12.63 -12.80
CA ILE A 323 5.72 -12.73 -13.29
C ILE A 323 6.63 -13.08 -12.10
N LYS A 324 7.20 -14.29 -12.10
CA LYS A 324 8.09 -14.75 -11.04
C LYS A 324 9.44 -14.03 -11.10
N MET A 325 9.87 -13.49 -9.97
CA MET A 325 11.13 -12.74 -9.84
C MET A 325 12.08 -13.36 -8.78
N ASP A 326 11.68 -14.42 -8.09
CA ASP A 326 12.44 -15.07 -7.02
C ASP A 326 13.75 -15.72 -7.51
N GLU A 327 13.69 -16.47 -8.61
CA GLU A 327 14.81 -17.26 -9.17
C GLU A 327 15.72 -16.49 -10.15
N VAL A 328 15.45 -15.20 -10.40
CA VAL A 328 16.23 -14.38 -11.34
C VAL A 328 17.23 -13.46 -10.62
N SER A 329 18.38 -13.24 -11.25
CA SER A 329 19.39 -12.32 -10.73
C SER A 329 18.87 -10.87 -10.74
N PRO A 330 19.37 -9.97 -9.86
CA PRO A 330 18.95 -8.57 -9.83
C PRO A 330 19.05 -7.86 -11.19
N THR A 331 20.10 -8.14 -11.95
CA THR A 331 20.26 -7.59 -13.31
C THR A 331 19.16 -8.08 -14.25
N VAL A 332 18.86 -9.40 -14.24
CA VAL A 332 17.79 -9.97 -15.06
C VAL A 332 16.42 -9.47 -14.62
N ARG A 333 16.19 -9.22 -13.32
CA ARG A 333 14.96 -8.57 -12.82
C ARG A 333 14.76 -7.20 -13.47
N ARG A 334 15.78 -6.35 -13.49
CA ARG A 334 15.71 -5.04 -14.17
C ARG A 334 15.43 -5.20 -15.66
N MET A 335 16.05 -6.18 -16.33
CA MET A 335 15.79 -6.45 -17.75
C MET A 335 14.33 -6.87 -18.00
N VAL A 336 13.78 -7.76 -17.18
CA VAL A 336 12.38 -8.21 -17.28
C VAL A 336 11.44 -7.03 -17.12
N VAL A 337 11.63 -6.22 -16.07
CA VAL A 337 10.79 -5.05 -15.80
C VAL A 337 10.80 -4.08 -16.98
N GLU A 338 11.99 -3.75 -17.51
CA GLU A 338 12.13 -2.82 -18.62
C GLU A 338 11.44 -3.33 -19.89
N LEU A 339 11.64 -4.61 -20.25
CA LEU A 339 11.02 -5.21 -21.44
C LEU A 339 9.50 -5.29 -21.31
N VAL A 340 9.01 -5.73 -20.14
CA VAL A 340 7.59 -5.92 -19.86
C VAL A 340 6.86 -4.57 -19.85
N LEU A 341 7.37 -3.58 -19.11
CA LEU A 341 6.76 -2.25 -19.02
C LEU A 341 6.81 -1.53 -20.36
N SER A 342 7.95 -1.55 -21.06
CA SER A 342 8.05 -0.96 -22.40
C SER A 342 7.01 -1.54 -23.35
N LYS A 343 6.80 -2.87 -23.30
CA LYS A 343 5.82 -3.51 -24.18
C LYS A 343 4.38 -3.21 -23.77
N PHE A 344 4.06 -3.16 -22.48
CA PHE A 344 2.72 -2.78 -22.04
C PHE A 344 2.40 -1.33 -22.42
N VAL A 345 3.34 -0.40 -22.28
CA VAL A 345 3.15 0.99 -22.74
C VAL A 345 2.84 1.03 -24.24
N ASP A 346 3.62 0.35 -25.07
CA ASP A 346 3.38 0.26 -26.53
C ASP A 346 1.99 -0.31 -26.87
N LEU A 347 1.57 -1.38 -26.19
CA LEU A 347 0.27 -2.00 -26.43
C LEU A 347 -0.91 -1.14 -25.96
N LEU A 348 -0.75 -0.42 -24.83
CA LEU A 348 -1.76 0.50 -24.30
C LEU A 348 -1.91 1.75 -25.17
N GLU A 349 -0.80 2.35 -25.61
CA GLU A 349 -0.81 3.51 -26.51
C GLU A 349 -1.49 3.20 -27.85
N ARG A 350 -1.29 1.98 -28.36
CA ARG A 350 -1.96 1.49 -29.58
C ARG A 350 -3.37 0.96 -29.34
N GLN A 351 -3.85 0.93 -28.10
CA GLN A 351 -5.16 0.40 -27.72
C GLN A 351 -5.38 -1.07 -28.15
N VAL A 352 -4.30 -1.85 -28.20
CA VAL A 352 -4.34 -3.29 -28.54
C VAL A 352 -4.84 -4.11 -27.34
N ILE A 353 -4.55 -3.63 -26.13
CA ILE A 353 -4.99 -4.23 -24.88
C ILE A 353 -5.81 -3.22 -24.06
N PRO A 354 -6.74 -3.69 -23.21
CA PRO A 354 -7.45 -2.86 -22.25
C PRO A 354 -6.51 -2.31 -21.15
N PRO A 355 -6.98 -1.32 -20.36
CA PRO A 355 -6.26 -0.85 -19.18
C PRO A 355 -5.89 -1.99 -18.23
N ILE A 356 -4.75 -1.84 -17.57
CA ILE A 356 -4.20 -2.84 -16.64
C ILE A 356 -3.94 -2.24 -15.26
N PHE A 357 -4.05 -3.05 -14.22
CA PHE A 357 -3.50 -2.75 -12.90
C PHE A 357 -2.11 -3.38 -12.78
N LEU A 358 -1.12 -2.58 -12.39
CA LEU A 358 0.25 -3.06 -12.15
C LEU A 358 0.53 -3.14 -10.66
N PHE A 359 0.89 -4.32 -10.17
CA PHE A 359 1.35 -4.57 -8.81
C PHE A 359 2.86 -4.84 -8.82
N ALA A 360 3.61 -3.91 -8.25
CA ALA A 360 5.06 -3.97 -8.16
C ALA A 360 5.49 -4.28 -6.71
N GLU A 361 5.73 -5.55 -6.39
CA GLU A 361 6.19 -5.96 -5.06
C GLU A 361 7.66 -5.55 -4.85
N GLU A 362 8.01 -5.00 -3.68
CA GLU A 362 9.37 -4.54 -3.34
C GLU A 362 10.05 -3.73 -4.47
N ALA A 363 9.29 -2.81 -5.07
CA ALA A 363 9.65 -2.09 -6.29
C ALA A 363 11.02 -1.38 -6.24
N HIS A 364 11.45 -0.97 -5.04
CA HIS A 364 12.77 -0.38 -4.81
C HIS A 364 13.95 -1.28 -5.19
N LEU A 365 13.74 -2.60 -5.33
CA LEU A 365 14.79 -3.56 -5.71
C LEU A 365 15.05 -3.67 -7.22
N TYR A 366 14.18 -3.11 -8.06
CA TYR A 366 14.32 -3.20 -9.51
C TYR A 366 13.94 -1.92 -10.28
N ILE A 367 13.35 -0.91 -9.63
CA ILE A 367 13.10 0.39 -10.26
C ILE A 367 14.27 1.35 -10.06
N THR A 368 14.98 1.28 -8.93
CA THR A 368 16.06 2.21 -8.61
C THR A 368 17.36 1.47 -8.29
N ASN A 369 18.50 2.13 -8.51
CA ASN A 369 19.80 1.66 -8.05
C ASN A 369 20.02 1.95 -6.55
N GLN A 370 19.03 2.51 -5.87
CA GLN A 370 19.08 2.90 -4.46
C GLN A 370 18.00 2.10 -3.69
N PRO A 371 18.40 1.08 -2.92
CA PRO A 371 17.47 0.25 -2.15
C PRO A 371 16.55 1.04 -1.21
N ASP A 372 17.00 2.20 -0.74
CA ASP A 372 16.34 2.96 0.32
C ASP A 372 15.40 4.08 -0.18
N ALA A 373 15.21 4.25 -1.50
CA ALA A 373 14.46 5.38 -2.02
C ALA A 373 13.54 5.03 -3.19
N ILE A 374 12.24 4.96 -2.91
CA ILE A 374 11.24 5.39 -3.88
C ILE A 374 11.45 6.91 -4.06
N GLY A 375 11.61 7.38 -5.30
CA GLY A 375 11.91 8.80 -5.55
C GLY A 375 10.80 9.73 -5.07
N ASP A 376 11.16 10.93 -4.59
CA ASP A 376 10.21 11.92 -4.06
C ASP A 376 9.10 12.29 -5.07
N GLY A 377 9.38 12.20 -6.37
CA GLY A 377 8.39 12.41 -7.43
C GLY A 377 7.23 11.41 -7.39
N ILE A 378 7.50 10.15 -7.04
CA ILE A 378 6.47 9.11 -6.90
C ILE A 378 5.60 9.45 -5.70
N TYR A 379 6.19 9.78 -4.55
CA TYR A 379 5.45 10.15 -3.34
C TYR A 379 4.48 11.33 -3.58
N ARG A 380 4.87 12.34 -4.37
CA ARG A 380 4.02 13.50 -4.67
C ARG A 380 2.80 13.19 -5.54
N GLN A 381 2.82 12.07 -6.26
CA GLN A 381 1.75 11.64 -7.15
C GLN A 381 0.85 10.58 -6.51
N VAL A 382 1.07 10.23 -5.24
CA VAL A 382 0.31 9.17 -4.59
C VAL A 382 -1.10 9.63 -4.27
N ASP A 383 -2.08 8.89 -4.76
CA ASP A 383 -3.50 9.13 -4.49
C ASP A 383 -3.98 8.37 -3.26
N ASN A 384 -3.42 7.18 -3.02
CA ASN A 384 -3.86 6.26 -1.96
C ASN A 384 -2.66 5.67 -1.21
N ILE A 385 -2.76 5.61 0.11
CA ILE A 385 -1.73 5.03 0.98
C ILE A 385 -2.38 4.08 1.98
N PHE A 386 -1.91 2.83 2.00
CA PHE A 386 -2.23 1.87 3.05
C PHE A 386 -1.00 1.63 3.93
N LEU A 387 -1.04 2.20 5.13
CA LEU A 387 0.05 2.17 6.12
C LEU A 387 -0.22 1.11 7.17
N PHE A 388 0.48 -0.02 7.06
CA PHE A 388 0.56 -0.98 8.15
C PHE A 388 1.58 -0.52 9.18
N ASN A 389 1.63 -1.21 10.34
CA ASN A 389 2.61 -0.92 11.38
C ASN A 389 4.02 -0.69 10.79
N PHE A 390 4.54 0.51 11.01
CA PHE A 390 5.76 1.01 10.39
C PHE A 390 6.54 1.83 11.42
N THR A 391 7.85 1.60 11.50
CA THR A 391 8.70 2.14 12.57
C THR A 391 9.77 3.11 12.09
N ASN A 392 9.99 3.23 10.77
CA ASN A 392 10.99 4.16 10.23
C ASN A 392 10.39 5.58 10.15
N ASP A 393 10.91 6.50 10.96
CA ASP A 393 10.45 7.88 11.01
C ASP A 393 10.71 8.66 9.72
N GLY A 394 11.77 8.33 8.98
CA GLY A 394 12.11 9.03 7.74
C GLY A 394 11.05 8.86 6.65
N ASP A 395 10.53 7.64 6.47
CA ASP A 395 9.51 7.41 5.45
C ASP A 395 8.13 7.90 5.92
N LEU A 396 7.81 7.81 7.22
CA LEU A 396 6.59 8.42 7.77
C LEU A 396 6.57 9.93 7.53
N GLU A 397 7.72 10.61 7.66
CA GLU A 397 7.80 12.04 7.37
C GLU A 397 7.54 12.33 5.89
N LYS A 398 8.14 11.56 4.97
CA LYS A 398 7.88 11.69 3.53
C LYS A 398 6.40 11.47 3.19
N ILE A 399 5.79 10.43 3.77
CA ILE A 399 4.38 10.10 3.59
C ILE A 399 3.48 11.21 4.16
N SER A 400 3.82 11.76 5.32
CA SER A 400 3.04 12.85 5.93
C SER A 400 3.04 14.13 5.10
N LYS A 401 4.11 14.40 4.33
CA LYS A 401 4.21 15.58 3.47
C LYS A 401 3.31 15.51 2.23
N VAL A 402 2.91 14.30 1.82
CA VAL A 402 2.08 14.06 0.64
C VAL A 402 0.66 13.62 0.99
N SER A 403 0.41 13.35 2.27
CA SER A 403 -0.87 12.96 2.82
C SER A 403 -1.68 14.17 3.29
N LEU A 404 -3.01 14.06 3.25
CA LEU A 404 -3.92 15.04 3.87
C LEU A 404 -3.99 14.89 5.40
N ALA A 405 -3.45 13.81 5.96
CA ALA A 405 -3.31 13.62 7.39
C ALA A 405 -1.97 14.17 7.89
N ASP A 406 -2.01 14.88 9.01
CA ASP A 406 -0.83 15.43 9.68
C ASP A 406 0.10 14.33 10.25
N ASN A 407 1.38 14.68 10.40
CA ASN A 407 2.43 13.77 10.86
C ASN A 407 2.12 13.14 12.22
N ASP A 408 1.62 13.93 13.17
CA ASP A 408 1.33 13.47 14.53
C ASP A 408 0.22 12.43 14.54
N THR A 409 -0.86 12.65 13.78
CA THR A 409 -1.91 11.65 13.60
C THR A 409 -1.36 10.36 13.01
N ILE A 410 -0.62 10.44 11.90
CA ILE A 410 -0.06 9.25 11.22
C ILE A 410 0.85 8.49 12.19
N ARG A 411 1.78 9.18 12.85
CA ARG A 411 2.77 8.57 13.74
C ARG A 411 2.11 7.90 14.94
N SER A 412 1.16 8.56 15.60
CA SER A 412 0.50 8.00 16.79
C SER A 412 -0.33 6.77 16.46
N ILE A 413 -1.09 6.81 15.36
CA ILE A 413 -1.93 5.67 14.94
C ILE A 413 -1.05 4.53 14.42
N VAL A 414 -0.22 4.77 13.40
CA VAL A 414 0.49 3.69 12.67
C VAL A 414 1.43 2.88 13.58
N ARG A 415 2.10 3.51 14.55
CA ARG A 415 3.00 2.82 15.49
C ARG A 415 2.29 1.81 16.38
N THR A 416 1.02 2.06 16.70
CA THR A 416 0.22 1.24 17.61
C THR A 416 -0.64 0.20 16.90
N LEU A 417 -0.69 0.24 15.55
CA LEU A 417 -1.49 -0.72 14.77
C LEU A 417 -1.05 -2.17 15.02
N PRO A 418 -1.98 -3.08 15.37
CA PRO A 418 -1.71 -4.51 15.44
C PRO A 418 -1.39 -5.11 14.06
N GLN A 419 -0.99 -6.38 14.05
CA GLN A 419 -0.84 -7.12 12.80
C GLN A 419 -2.18 -7.14 12.02
N ARG A 420 -2.12 -7.09 10.69
CA ARG A 420 -3.27 -7.02 9.77
C ARG A 420 -4.19 -5.81 10.00
N HIS A 421 -3.67 -4.76 10.61
CA HIS A 421 -4.34 -3.46 10.63
C HIS A 421 -3.53 -2.46 9.82
N CYS A 422 -4.23 -1.64 9.05
CA CYS A 422 -3.62 -0.53 8.32
C CYS A 422 -4.42 0.76 8.52
N LEU A 423 -3.73 1.90 8.39
CA LEU A 423 -4.33 3.20 8.20
C LEU A 423 -4.42 3.45 6.69
N ALA A 424 -5.62 3.53 6.16
CA ALA A 424 -5.88 3.92 4.79
C ALA A 424 -6.06 5.44 4.70
N ILE A 425 -5.41 6.06 3.71
CA ILE A 425 -5.44 7.51 3.46
C ILE A 425 -5.58 7.76 1.96
N GLY A 426 -6.32 8.80 1.57
CA GLY A 426 -6.43 9.25 0.19
C GLY A 426 -7.81 9.00 -0.41
N LYS A 427 -7.88 8.89 -1.73
CA LYS A 427 -9.14 8.84 -2.49
C LYS A 427 -10.01 7.62 -2.15
N ALA A 428 -9.39 6.47 -1.90
CA ALA A 428 -10.05 5.24 -1.48
C ALA A 428 -10.84 5.36 -0.16
N VAL A 429 -10.58 6.41 0.62
CA VAL A 429 -11.31 6.69 1.86
C VAL A 429 -11.91 8.10 1.88
N CYS A 430 -12.12 8.71 0.71
CA CYS A 430 -12.63 10.08 0.56
C CYS A 430 -11.83 11.10 1.38
N ASP A 431 -10.50 10.96 1.40
CA ASP A 431 -9.56 11.86 2.06
C ASP A 431 -9.68 11.94 3.61
N LEU A 432 -10.53 11.11 4.22
CA LEU A 432 -10.62 10.94 5.67
C LEU A 432 -9.90 9.66 6.10
N PRO A 433 -8.85 9.72 6.94
CA PRO A 433 -8.08 8.53 7.31
C PRO A 433 -8.94 7.47 8.02
N VAL A 434 -8.87 6.21 7.60
CA VAL A 434 -9.64 5.12 8.21
C VAL A 434 -8.70 4.01 8.69
N VAL A 435 -8.89 3.55 9.92
CA VAL A 435 -8.20 2.36 10.44
C VAL A 435 -9.00 1.11 10.07
N ILE A 436 -8.36 0.20 9.36
CA ILE A 436 -8.99 -1.01 8.81
C ILE A 436 -8.26 -2.23 9.37
N ARG A 437 -9.02 -3.14 9.97
CA ARG A 437 -8.62 -4.52 10.22
C ARG A 437 -8.86 -5.32 8.95
N VAL A 438 -7.79 -5.66 8.25
CA VAL A 438 -7.85 -6.37 6.97
C VAL A 438 -8.47 -7.76 7.16
N ALA A 439 -9.42 -8.10 6.28
CA ALA A 439 -10.11 -9.38 6.23
C ALA A 439 -9.12 -10.53 6.14
N ALA A 440 -9.53 -11.71 6.59
CA ALA A 440 -8.75 -12.92 6.37
C ALA A 440 -8.95 -13.40 4.92
N ALA A 441 -7.88 -13.41 4.11
CA ALA A 441 -7.89 -13.88 2.74
C ALA A 441 -8.28 -15.36 2.69
N GLU A 442 -9.32 -15.69 1.92
CA GLU A 442 -9.81 -17.06 1.70
C GLU A 442 -8.86 -17.89 0.82
N VAL A 443 -7.92 -17.23 0.14
CA VAL A 443 -6.95 -17.85 -0.76
C VAL A 443 -5.76 -18.45 0.00
N LEU A 444 -5.10 -19.42 -0.63
CA LEU A 444 -3.91 -20.07 -0.12
C LEU A 444 -2.79 -19.03 -0.01
N MET A 445 -2.27 -18.89 1.20
CA MET A 445 -1.25 -17.90 1.49
C MET A 445 0.12 -18.56 1.46
N PHE A 446 0.85 -18.39 0.35
CA PHE A 446 2.30 -18.57 0.35
C PHE A 446 2.98 -17.32 0.94
N GLY A 447 4.18 -17.50 1.51
CA GLY A 447 4.92 -16.44 2.20
C GLY A 447 4.94 -16.53 3.73
N GLU A 448 4.45 -17.63 4.33
CA GLU A 448 4.70 -17.85 5.76
C GLU A 448 6.22 -17.94 6.01
N THR A 449 6.72 -17.10 6.91
CA THR A 449 8.12 -17.13 7.33
C THR A 449 8.48 -18.54 7.76
N LYS A 450 9.33 -19.21 6.96
CA LYS A 450 9.87 -20.53 7.29
C LYS A 450 10.74 -20.37 8.54
N LYS A 451 10.16 -20.67 9.71
CA LYS A 451 10.90 -20.66 10.96
C LYS A 451 11.68 -21.95 11.09
N PHE A 452 12.96 -21.83 11.44
CA PHE A 452 13.81 -22.97 11.76
C PHE A 452 13.22 -23.76 12.95
N PHE A 453 12.68 -23.05 13.94
CA PHE A 453 11.98 -23.63 15.07
C PHE A 453 10.48 -23.62 14.82
N LYS A 454 9.89 -24.81 14.64
CA LYS A 454 8.44 -24.99 14.70
C LYS A 454 8.03 -25.05 16.18
N LYS A 455 7.05 -24.25 16.58
CA LYS A 455 6.45 -24.35 17.92
C LYS A 455 5.54 -25.55 18.01
#